data_AF-A0A4R0G6Q4-F1
#
_entry.id   AF-A0A4R0G6Q4-F1
#
_cell.length_a   1.000
_cell.length_b   1.000
_cell.length_c   1.000
_cell.angle_alpha   90.00
_cell.angle_beta   90.00
_cell.angle_gamma   90.00
#
_symmetry.space_group_name_H-M   'P 1'
#
loop_
_entity.id
_entity.type
_entity.pdbx_description
1 polymer ?
#
loop_
_entity_poly.entity_id
_entity_poly.type
_entity_poly.pdbx_seq_one_letter_code
_entity_poly.pdbx_strand_id
1 'polypeptide(L)'
;MKETSTWVNPIETLPSSLKPIAAMQKKRFGAVLNPTRWWGRMPRLFWLVALFVGFLERRQARLSPALRSLLMTRVSQLCHCAFCIDANSLRLAERSGTLDKVQAVSGWHQSTLFSDEERAALAFAEAVTATPPQVDDDIKARLKRHFTDDAITEMTALIAFQNLSARFNAALDIPAQGLCATFKEKPHA
;
A
#
# COMPACT_ATOMS: atom_id res chain seq x y z
N MET A 1 -24.11 -1.63 -21.37
CA MET A 1 -22.84 -1.81 -20.64
C MET A 1 -22.71 -3.28 -20.33
N LYS A 2 -21.75 -4.00 -20.92
CA LYS A 2 -21.48 -5.40 -20.57
C LYS A 2 -20.99 -5.41 -19.12
N GLU A 3 -21.67 -6.15 -18.25
CA GLU A 3 -21.13 -6.48 -16.93
C GLU A 3 -19.75 -7.10 -17.15
N THR A 4 -18.71 -6.39 -16.74
CA THR A 4 -17.36 -6.92 -16.71
C THR A 4 -17.35 -8.00 -15.64
N SER A 5 -17.61 -9.25 -16.05
CA SER A 5 -17.42 -10.41 -15.20
C SER A 5 -15.96 -10.43 -14.74
N THR A 6 -15.73 -10.14 -13.46
CA THR A 6 -14.41 -10.31 -12.84
C THR A 6 -13.99 -11.77 -12.96
N TRP A 7 -12.73 -12.06 -13.30
CA TRP A 7 -12.32 -13.45 -13.58
C TRP A 7 -12.40 -14.35 -12.32
N VAL A 8 -12.13 -13.78 -11.14
CA VAL A 8 -12.55 -14.34 -9.84
C VAL A 8 -13.60 -13.42 -9.24
N ASN A 9 -14.84 -13.87 -9.18
CA ASN A 9 -15.93 -13.08 -8.61
C ASN A 9 -15.71 -12.76 -7.13
N PRO A 10 -16.10 -11.59 -6.60
CA PRO A 10 -16.09 -11.35 -5.15
C PRO A 10 -17.14 -12.19 -4.42
N ILE A 11 -16.95 -12.50 -3.13
CA ILE A 11 -18.06 -13.06 -2.34
C ILE A 11 -19.09 -11.96 -2.05
N GLU A 12 -20.37 -12.32 -2.09
CA GLU A 12 -21.46 -11.40 -1.78
C GLU A 12 -21.63 -11.21 -0.27
N THR A 13 -21.55 -12.31 0.48
CA THR A 13 -21.72 -12.35 1.94
C THR A 13 -20.36 -12.55 2.62
N LEU A 14 -20.02 -11.64 3.54
CA LEU A 14 -18.80 -11.77 4.32
C LEU A 14 -19.00 -12.74 5.49
N PRO A 15 -17.99 -13.58 5.82
CA PRO A 15 -18.05 -14.40 7.01
C PRO A 15 -18.13 -13.54 8.28
N SER A 16 -18.79 -14.08 9.32
CA SER A 16 -19.04 -13.38 10.59
C SER A 16 -17.76 -12.83 11.23
N SER A 17 -16.65 -13.55 11.09
CA SER A 17 -15.33 -13.16 11.58
C SER A 17 -14.77 -11.87 10.97
N LEU A 18 -15.29 -11.42 9.82
CA LEU A 18 -14.84 -10.19 9.15
C LEU A 18 -15.79 -9.00 9.34
N LYS A 19 -16.94 -9.21 10.02
CA LYS A 19 -17.88 -8.13 10.33
C LYS A 19 -17.23 -6.94 11.05
N PRO A 20 -16.34 -7.13 12.05
CA PRO A 20 -15.69 -6.00 12.72
C PRO A 20 -14.85 -5.14 11.76
N ILE A 21 -14.06 -5.78 10.89
CA ILE A 21 -13.26 -5.07 9.88
C ILE A 21 -14.15 -4.40 8.85
N ALA A 22 -15.22 -5.06 8.38
CA ALA A 22 -16.16 -4.46 7.45
C ALA A 22 -16.86 -3.22 8.04
N ALA A 23 -17.23 -3.25 9.32
CA ALA A 23 -17.81 -2.10 10.01
C ALA A 23 -16.81 -0.94 10.13
N MET A 24 -15.56 -1.23 10.50
CA MET A 24 -14.48 -0.24 10.53
C MET A 24 -14.23 0.39 9.15
N GLN A 25 -14.20 -0.43 8.09
CA GLN A 25 -14.01 0.05 6.72
C GLN A 25 -15.16 0.95 6.27
N LYS A 26 -16.41 0.54 6.50
CA LYS A 26 -17.58 1.37 6.21
C LYS A 26 -17.54 2.70 6.95
N LYS A 27 -17.15 2.70 8.23
CA LYS A 27 -17.00 3.93 9.01
C LYS A 27 -15.92 4.86 8.43
N ARG A 28 -14.78 4.32 8.00
CA ARG A 28 -13.66 5.13 7.51
C ARG A 28 -13.80 5.57 6.05
N PHE A 29 -14.32 4.70 5.19
CA PHE A 29 -14.28 4.86 3.72
C PHE A 29 -15.68 4.91 3.10
N GLY A 30 -16.76 4.89 3.89
CA GLY A 30 -18.14 4.82 3.40
C GLY A 30 -18.54 3.45 2.83
N ALA A 31 -17.58 2.56 2.55
CA ALA A 31 -17.81 1.25 1.97
C ALA A 31 -16.86 0.18 2.52
N VAL A 32 -17.19 -1.08 2.27
CA VAL A 32 -16.25 -2.19 2.47
C VAL A 32 -15.21 -2.13 1.35
N LEU A 33 -13.94 -2.32 1.70
CA LEU A 33 -12.87 -2.34 0.70
C LEU A 33 -12.98 -3.60 -0.16
N ASN A 34 -12.78 -3.45 -1.47
CA ASN A 34 -12.91 -4.50 -2.48
C ASN A 34 -12.12 -5.75 -2.09
N PRO A 35 -10.82 -5.69 -1.72
CA PRO A 35 -10.06 -6.88 -1.37
C PRO A 35 -10.66 -7.72 -0.23
N THR A 36 -11.40 -7.10 0.70
CA THR A 36 -12.07 -7.83 1.79
C THR A 36 -13.02 -8.91 1.25
N ARG A 37 -13.63 -8.71 0.07
CA ARG A 37 -14.52 -9.68 -0.56
C ARG A 37 -13.77 -10.86 -1.22
N TRP A 38 -12.53 -10.67 -1.66
CA TRP A 38 -11.71 -11.79 -2.15
C TRP A 38 -11.09 -12.56 -0.99
N TRP A 39 -10.49 -11.82 -0.06
CA TRP A 39 -9.92 -12.38 1.16
C TRP A 39 -10.94 -13.06 2.07
N GLY A 40 -12.21 -12.68 2.00
CA GLY A 40 -13.28 -13.30 2.78
C GLY A 40 -13.49 -14.79 2.52
N ARG A 41 -12.94 -15.33 1.43
CA ARG A 41 -12.87 -16.77 1.17
C ARG A 41 -11.95 -17.51 2.14
N MET A 42 -10.93 -16.82 2.66
CA MET A 42 -9.89 -17.36 3.52
C MET A 42 -9.75 -16.47 4.77
N PRO A 43 -10.78 -16.41 5.64
CA PRO A 43 -10.83 -15.44 6.74
C PRO A 43 -9.69 -15.56 7.75
N ARG A 44 -9.20 -16.79 8.00
CA ARG A 44 -8.03 -17.01 8.87
C ARG A 44 -6.77 -16.38 8.27
N LEU A 45 -6.54 -16.62 6.98
CA LEU A 45 -5.39 -16.06 6.27
C LEU A 45 -5.47 -14.54 6.18
N PHE A 46 -6.67 -14.00 5.92
CA PHE A 46 -6.89 -12.56 5.95
C PHE A 46 -6.50 -11.94 7.29
N TRP A 47 -6.88 -12.54 8.42
CA TRP A 47 -6.51 -12.03 9.74
C TRP A 47 -5.00 -12.07 9.99
N LEU A 48 -4.29 -13.11 9.54
CA LEU A 48 -2.82 -13.15 9.63
C LEU A 48 -2.20 -11.97 8.87
N VAL A 49 -2.67 -11.73 7.64
CA VAL A 49 -2.21 -10.61 6.81
C VAL A 49 -2.59 -9.26 7.42
N ALA A 50 -3.79 -9.12 7.96
CA ALA A 50 -4.30 -7.90 8.60
C ALA A 50 -3.52 -7.55 9.88
N LEU A 51 -3.18 -8.56 10.69
CA LEU A 51 -2.35 -8.37 11.89
C LEU A 51 -0.91 -8.02 11.52
N PHE A 52 -0.36 -8.64 10.47
CA PHE A 52 0.98 -8.32 9.98
C PHE A 52 1.08 -6.84 9.55
N VAL A 53 0.17 -6.36 8.69
CA VAL A 53 0.17 -4.94 8.30
C VAL A 53 -0.20 -4.02 9.47
N GLY A 54 -1.09 -4.45 10.36
CA GLY A 54 -1.43 -3.71 11.58
C GLY A 54 -0.21 -3.47 12.47
N PHE A 55 0.67 -4.47 12.59
CA PHE A 55 1.93 -4.34 13.31
C PHE A 55 2.86 -3.33 12.64
N LEU A 56 3.06 -3.42 11.31
CA LEU A 56 3.89 -2.48 10.55
C LEU A 56 3.36 -1.04 10.60
N GLU A 57 2.04 -0.87 10.76
CA GLU A 57 1.37 0.42 10.79
C GLU A 57 1.24 1.06 12.19
N ARG A 58 1.77 0.41 13.23
CA ARG A 58 1.69 0.87 14.63
C ARG A 58 2.28 2.27 14.83
N ARG A 59 1.86 2.96 15.90
CA ARG A 59 2.30 4.34 16.22
C ARG A 59 3.81 4.47 16.44
N GLN A 60 4.42 3.49 17.11
CA GLN A 60 5.86 3.46 17.41
C GLN A 60 6.65 2.62 16.39
N ALA A 61 6.26 2.66 15.11
CA ALA A 61 7.04 2.06 14.03
C ALA A 61 8.34 2.85 13.80
N ARG A 62 9.39 2.19 13.29
CA ARG A 62 10.69 2.82 13.02
C ARG A 62 10.63 3.72 11.78
N LEU A 63 9.67 3.46 10.89
CA LEU A 63 9.41 4.26 9.70
C LEU A 63 8.29 5.27 9.97
N SER A 64 8.52 6.51 9.55
CA SER A 64 7.50 7.55 9.62
C SER A 64 6.25 7.14 8.84
N PRO A 65 5.04 7.56 9.28
CA PRO A 65 3.82 7.26 8.55
C PRO A 65 3.89 7.70 7.08
N ALA A 66 4.44 8.88 6.81
CA ALA A 66 4.54 9.42 5.45
C ALA A 66 5.45 8.55 4.57
N LEU A 67 6.61 8.14 5.08
CA LEU A 67 7.54 7.25 4.35
C LEU A 67 6.88 5.89 4.06
N ARG A 68 6.16 5.31 5.03
CA ARG A 68 5.43 4.04 4.81
C ARG A 68 4.44 4.15 3.65
N SER A 69 3.60 5.18 3.66
CA SER A 69 2.64 5.40 2.56
C SER A 69 3.35 5.67 1.23
N LEU A 70 4.46 6.42 1.24
CA LEU A 70 5.23 6.73 0.05
C LEU A 70 5.75 5.46 -0.63
N LEU A 71 6.43 4.60 0.14
CA LEU A 71 6.96 3.33 -0.37
C LEU A 71 5.83 2.41 -0.83
N MET A 72 4.74 2.31 -0.05
CA MET A 72 3.60 1.47 -0.42
C MET A 72 2.93 1.94 -1.71
N THR A 73 2.78 3.25 -1.91
CA THR A 73 2.27 3.83 -3.16
C THR A 73 3.19 3.49 -4.33
N ARG A 74 4.51 3.63 -4.19
CA ARG A 74 5.44 3.33 -5.28
C ARG A 74 5.42 1.85 -5.67
N VAL A 75 5.47 0.95 -4.69
CA VAL A 75 5.38 -0.50 -4.95
C VAL A 75 4.05 -0.85 -5.62
N SER A 76 2.94 -0.21 -5.24
CA SER A 76 1.63 -0.39 -5.88
C SER A 76 1.66 -0.03 -7.36
N GLN A 77 2.33 1.06 -7.73
CA GLN A 77 2.48 1.51 -9.11
C GLN A 77 3.29 0.51 -9.94
N LEU A 78 4.43 0.03 -9.41
CA LEU A 78 5.29 -0.94 -10.08
C LEU A 78 4.59 -2.29 -10.31
N CYS A 79 3.71 -2.68 -9.38
CA CYS A 79 2.91 -3.90 -9.50
C CYS A 79 1.59 -3.70 -10.24
N HIS A 80 1.33 -2.50 -10.79
CA HIS A 80 0.09 -2.15 -11.50
C HIS A 80 -1.21 -2.47 -10.72
N CYS A 81 -1.19 -2.37 -9.39
CA CYS A 81 -2.37 -2.67 -8.56
C CYS A 81 -3.31 -1.45 -8.46
N ALA A 82 -4.38 -1.41 -9.24
CA ALA A 82 -5.35 -0.30 -9.27
C ALA A 82 -5.90 0.04 -7.86
N PHE A 83 -6.39 -0.95 -7.12
CA PHE A 83 -6.88 -0.76 -5.75
C PHE A 83 -5.80 -0.21 -4.80
N CYS A 84 -4.59 -0.77 -4.87
CA CYS A 84 -3.51 -0.40 -3.95
C CYS A 84 -2.99 1.00 -4.24
N ILE A 85 -2.89 1.39 -5.51
CA ILE A 85 -2.55 2.74 -5.93
C ILE A 85 -3.55 3.71 -5.31
N ASP A 86 -4.85 3.46 -5.47
CA ASP A 86 -5.92 4.29 -4.93
C ASP A 86 -5.84 4.42 -3.38
N ALA A 87 -5.82 3.29 -2.67
CA ALA A 87 -5.83 3.28 -1.21
C ALA A 87 -4.55 3.88 -0.59
N ASN A 88 -3.38 3.59 -1.14
CA ASN A 88 -2.11 4.11 -0.61
C ASN A 88 -1.89 5.58 -1.01
N SER A 89 -2.40 6.01 -2.17
CA SER A 89 -2.38 7.43 -2.57
C SER A 89 -3.19 8.29 -1.60
N LEU A 90 -4.40 7.85 -1.21
CA LEU A 90 -5.17 8.54 -0.17
C LEU A 90 -4.35 8.66 1.12
N ARG A 91 -3.77 7.56 1.61
CA ARG A 91 -2.97 7.57 2.85
C ARG A 91 -1.73 8.43 2.75
N LEU A 92 -1.09 8.52 1.57
CA LEU A 92 0.04 9.40 1.35
C LEU A 92 -0.42 10.86 1.40
N ALA A 93 -1.51 11.18 0.71
CA ALA A 93 -2.08 12.52 0.72
C ALA A 93 -2.49 12.97 2.13
N GLU A 94 -3.17 12.10 2.90
CA GLU A 94 -3.53 12.35 4.32
C GLU A 94 -2.30 12.65 5.18
N ARG A 95 -1.19 11.90 4.99
CA ARG A 95 0.01 12.01 5.83
C ARG A 95 0.96 13.12 5.39
N SER A 96 0.89 13.53 4.13
CA SER A 96 1.67 14.64 3.58
C SER A 96 0.89 15.95 3.55
N GLY A 97 -0.44 15.92 3.76
CA GLY A 97 -1.32 17.09 3.65
C GLY A 97 -1.53 17.60 2.23
N THR A 98 -1.00 16.92 1.21
CA THR A 98 -1.05 17.34 -0.20
C THR A 98 -0.97 16.13 -1.15
N LEU A 99 -1.43 16.30 -2.39
CA LEU A 99 -1.30 15.32 -3.47
C LEU A 99 0.04 15.40 -4.21
N ASP A 100 0.89 16.38 -3.93
CA ASP A 100 2.10 16.64 -4.73
C ASP A 100 3.02 15.40 -4.80
N LYS A 101 3.27 14.76 -3.65
CA LYS A 101 4.07 13.52 -3.59
C LYS A 101 3.38 12.35 -4.28
N VAL A 102 2.05 12.25 -4.19
CA VAL A 102 1.27 11.20 -4.89
C VAL A 102 1.46 11.31 -6.40
N GLN A 103 1.42 12.53 -6.93
CA GLN A 103 1.56 12.79 -8.36
C GLN A 103 3.01 12.63 -8.84
N ALA A 104 3.99 13.00 -8.02
CA ALA A 104 5.39 12.99 -8.39
C ALA A 104 6.12 11.65 -8.18
N VAL A 105 5.61 10.75 -7.33
CA VAL A 105 6.37 9.55 -6.91
C VAL A 105 6.72 8.60 -8.05
N SER A 106 5.94 8.54 -9.13
CA SER A 106 6.27 7.69 -10.28
C SER A 106 7.54 8.15 -11.01
N GLY A 107 7.83 9.45 -10.97
CA GLY A 107 9.01 10.11 -11.54
C GLY A 107 9.95 10.67 -10.47
N TRP A 108 9.99 10.06 -9.28
CA TRP A 108 10.65 10.62 -8.09
C TRP A 108 12.11 11.05 -8.31
N HIS A 109 12.85 10.34 -9.18
CA HIS A 109 14.24 10.65 -9.50
C HIS A 109 14.43 12.08 -10.04
N GLN A 110 13.44 12.62 -10.77
CA GLN A 110 13.44 13.96 -11.36
C GLN A 110 12.82 15.03 -10.45
N SER A 111 12.14 14.64 -9.36
CA SER A 111 11.34 15.55 -8.54
C SER A 111 12.10 16.07 -7.32
N THR A 112 12.11 17.39 -7.12
CA THR A 112 12.71 18.02 -5.93
C THR A 112 11.91 17.81 -4.63
N LEU A 113 10.75 17.14 -4.69
CA LEU A 113 9.87 16.94 -3.54
C LEU A 113 10.36 15.86 -2.55
N PHE A 114 11.34 15.05 -2.93
CA PHE A 114 11.81 13.91 -2.15
C PHE A 114 13.19 14.18 -1.56
N SER A 115 13.32 13.98 -0.24
CA SER A 115 14.60 14.09 0.46
C SER A 115 15.56 12.97 0.07
N ASP A 116 16.84 13.09 0.42
CA ASP A 116 17.84 12.05 0.16
C ASP A 116 17.50 10.72 0.86
N GLU A 117 16.95 10.81 2.08
CA GLU A 117 16.43 9.66 2.83
C GLU A 117 15.30 8.96 2.06
N GLU A 118 14.30 9.72 1.58
CA GLU A 118 13.17 9.18 0.80
C GLU A 118 13.64 8.59 -0.53
N ARG A 119 14.59 9.25 -1.20
CA ARG A 119 15.18 8.76 -2.46
C ARG A 119 15.94 7.45 -2.27
N ALA A 120 16.67 7.30 -1.16
CA ALA A 120 17.35 6.04 -0.83
C ALA A 120 16.33 4.91 -0.59
N ALA A 121 15.27 5.19 0.17
CA ALA A 121 14.21 4.22 0.45
C ALA A 121 13.39 3.85 -0.82
N LEU A 122 13.11 4.81 -1.70
CA LEU A 122 12.41 4.59 -2.97
C LEU A 122 13.24 3.73 -3.93
N ALA A 123 14.54 4.01 -4.07
CA ALA A 123 15.45 3.18 -4.86
C ALA A 123 15.49 1.73 -4.34
N PHE A 124 15.56 1.55 -3.02
CA PHE A 124 15.50 0.24 -2.39
C PHE A 124 14.15 -0.47 -2.64
N ALA A 125 13.02 0.25 -2.51
CA ALA A 125 11.70 -0.31 -2.76
C ALA A 125 11.51 -0.75 -4.21
N GLU A 126 12.02 0.01 -5.19
CA GLU A 126 12.04 -0.39 -6.60
C GLU A 126 12.88 -1.65 -6.82
N ALA A 127 14.10 -1.67 -6.30
CA ALA A 127 15.02 -2.80 -6.44
C ALA A 127 14.49 -4.10 -5.82
N VAL A 128 13.89 -4.04 -4.63
CA VAL A 128 13.26 -5.20 -3.98
C VAL A 128 12.03 -5.68 -4.77
N THR A 129 11.31 -4.78 -5.41
CA THR A 129 10.07 -5.08 -6.15
C THR A 129 10.33 -5.65 -7.55
N ALA A 130 11.51 -5.40 -8.13
CA ALA A 130 11.91 -5.87 -9.44
C ALA A 130 11.78 -7.40 -9.60
N THR A 131 11.67 -7.86 -10.85
CA THR A 131 11.59 -9.29 -11.18
C THR A 131 12.63 -9.63 -12.26
N PRO A 132 13.79 -10.21 -11.90
CA PRO A 132 14.22 -10.59 -10.53
C PRO A 132 14.53 -9.36 -9.65
N PRO A 133 14.59 -9.50 -8.30
CA PRO A 133 15.04 -8.42 -7.42
C PRO A 133 16.47 -7.96 -7.72
N GLN A 134 16.73 -6.66 -7.61
CA GLN A 134 17.99 -6.01 -8.04
C GLN A 134 18.64 -5.14 -6.95
N VAL A 135 18.84 -5.68 -5.75
CA VAL A 135 19.47 -4.93 -4.63
C VAL A 135 21.00 -5.03 -4.72
N ASP A 136 21.62 -4.02 -5.33
CA ASP A 136 23.08 -3.92 -5.46
C ASP A 136 23.76 -3.25 -4.25
N ASP A 137 25.09 -3.15 -4.29
CA ASP A 137 25.89 -2.59 -3.19
C ASP A 137 25.78 -1.07 -3.06
N ASP A 138 25.51 -0.33 -4.14
CA ASP A 138 25.27 1.12 -4.06
C ASP A 138 23.96 1.41 -3.30
N ILE A 139 22.89 0.68 -3.63
CA ILE A 139 21.61 0.78 -2.93
C ILE A 139 21.79 0.45 -1.44
N LYS A 140 22.51 -0.63 -1.11
CA LYS A 140 22.80 -1.00 0.29
C LYS A 140 23.57 0.11 1.01
N ALA A 141 24.63 0.63 0.40
CA ALA A 141 25.46 1.69 0.98
C ALA A 141 24.67 2.98 1.20
N ARG A 142 23.85 3.39 0.24
CA ARG A 142 22.95 4.54 0.34
C ARG A 142 21.95 4.39 1.47
N LEU A 143 21.31 3.22 1.57
CA LEU A 143 20.30 2.97 2.60
C LEU A 143 20.92 3.02 4.01
N LYS A 144 22.12 2.46 4.19
CA LYS A 144 22.88 2.47 5.46
C LYS A 144 23.31 3.87 5.90
N ARG A 145 23.36 4.87 5.01
CA ARG A 145 23.63 6.27 5.40
C ARG A 145 22.47 6.93 6.13
N HIS A 146 21.24 6.45 5.91
CA HIS A 146 20.03 7.10 6.42
C HIS A 146 19.26 6.25 7.45
N PHE A 147 19.39 4.92 7.39
CA PHE A 147 18.58 4.01 8.19
C PHE A 147 19.42 3.02 8.99
N THR A 148 18.95 2.73 10.21
CA THR A 148 19.48 1.64 11.03
C THR A 148 19.06 0.28 10.50
N ASP A 149 19.78 -0.78 10.90
CA ASP A 149 19.50 -2.17 10.50
C ASP A 149 18.07 -2.60 10.84
N ASP A 150 17.58 -2.18 11.99
CA ASP A 150 16.20 -2.44 12.39
C ASP A 150 15.19 -1.72 11.48
N ALA A 151 15.46 -0.47 11.11
CA ALA A 151 14.58 0.29 10.22
C ALA A 151 14.59 -0.29 8.80
N ILE A 152 15.75 -0.73 8.31
CA ILE A 152 15.90 -1.44 7.02
C ILE A 152 15.13 -2.76 7.05
N THR A 153 15.20 -3.51 8.15
CA THR A 153 14.46 -4.78 8.30
C THR A 153 12.95 -4.53 8.27
N GLU A 154 12.46 -3.55 9.03
CA GLU A 154 11.04 -3.18 9.02
C GLU A 154 10.58 -2.64 7.66
N MET A 155 11.42 -1.88 6.96
CA MET A 155 11.17 -1.40 5.60
C MET A 155 11.06 -2.54 4.61
N THR A 156 11.96 -3.52 4.70
CA THR A 156 11.95 -4.70 3.85
C THR A 156 10.66 -5.49 4.07
N ALA A 157 10.22 -5.67 5.32
CA ALA A 157 8.95 -6.33 5.64
C ALA A 157 7.73 -5.57 5.08
N LEU A 158 7.73 -4.23 5.16
CA LEU A 158 6.69 -3.40 4.57
C LEU A 158 6.63 -3.53 3.04
N ILE A 159 7.79 -3.43 2.38
CA ILE A 159 7.89 -3.57 0.92
C ILE A 159 7.44 -4.97 0.48
N ALA A 160 7.89 -6.02 1.17
CA ALA A 160 7.49 -7.40 0.90
C ALA A 160 5.98 -7.59 1.05
N PHE A 161 5.37 -7.07 2.12
CA PHE A 161 3.91 -7.08 2.29
C PHE A 161 3.21 -6.34 1.17
N GLN A 162 3.70 -5.17 0.77
CA GLN A 162 3.08 -4.43 -0.31
C GLN A 162 3.19 -5.17 -1.64
N ASN A 163 4.30 -5.87 -1.89
CA ASN A 163 4.46 -6.75 -3.05
C ASN A 163 3.45 -7.91 -3.02
N LEU A 164 3.23 -8.54 -1.87
CA LEU A 164 2.18 -9.56 -1.69
C LEU A 164 0.80 -8.99 -2.00
N SER A 165 0.44 -7.87 -1.35
CA SER A 165 -0.87 -7.24 -1.48
C SER A 165 -1.12 -6.76 -2.91
N ALA A 166 -0.14 -6.10 -3.52
CA ALA A 166 -0.26 -5.53 -4.85
C ALA A 166 -0.33 -6.62 -5.92
N ARG A 167 0.52 -7.65 -5.86
CA ARG A 167 0.46 -8.75 -6.83
C ARG A 167 -0.81 -9.59 -6.65
N PHE A 168 -1.27 -9.83 -5.42
CA PHE A 168 -2.53 -10.52 -5.18
C PHE A 168 -3.71 -9.77 -5.79
N ASN A 169 -3.85 -8.48 -5.50
CA ASN A 169 -4.96 -7.66 -5.98
C ASN A 169 -4.89 -7.45 -7.51
N ALA A 170 -3.70 -7.23 -8.06
CA ALA A 170 -3.49 -7.07 -9.50
C ALA A 170 -3.81 -8.37 -10.26
N ALA A 171 -3.34 -9.52 -9.76
CA ALA A 171 -3.64 -10.82 -10.36
C ALA A 171 -5.14 -11.13 -10.37
N LEU A 172 -5.91 -10.56 -9.43
CA LEU A 172 -7.36 -10.75 -9.30
C LEU A 172 -8.19 -9.64 -9.98
N ASP A 173 -7.53 -8.73 -10.72
CA ASP A 173 -8.16 -7.55 -11.35
C ASP A 173 -9.05 -6.75 -10.38
N ILE A 174 -8.63 -6.62 -9.12
CA ILE A 174 -9.42 -5.92 -8.11
C ILE A 174 -9.39 -4.41 -8.41
N PRO A 175 -10.54 -3.78 -8.71
CA PRO A 175 -10.56 -2.42 -9.21
C PRO A 175 -10.33 -1.41 -8.08
N ALA A 176 -9.88 -0.22 -8.47
CA ALA A 176 -9.89 0.98 -7.63
C ALA A 176 -11.32 1.28 -7.12
N GLN A 177 -11.40 2.04 -6.03
CA GLN A 177 -12.67 2.40 -5.37
C GLN A 177 -12.92 3.91 -5.30
N GLY A 178 -12.05 4.72 -5.91
CA GLY A 178 -12.16 6.17 -5.87
C GLY A 178 -11.78 6.77 -4.51
N LEU A 179 -11.04 6.04 -3.67
CA LEU A 179 -10.69 6.46 -2.31
C LEU A 179 -9.84 7.73 -2.31
N CYS A 180 -8.86 7.84 -3.20
CA CYS A 180 -8.00 9.02 -3.26
C CYS A 180 -8.71 10.23 -3.87
N ALA A 181 -9.75 10.02 -4.68
CA ALA A 181 -10.52 11.12 -5.27
C ALA A 181 -11.26 11.93 -4.17
N THR A 182 -11.62 11.29 -3.06
CA THR A 182 -12.31 11.93 -1.94
C THR A 182 -11.38 12.70 -1.00
N PHE A 183 -10.07 12.80 -1.29
CA PHE A 183 -9.11 13.47 -0.38
C PHE A 183 -9.49 14.93 -0.06
N LYS A 184 -10.11 15.64 -1.01
CA LYS A 184 -10.60 17.02 -0.81
C LYS A 184 -12.02 17.09 -0.25
N GLU A 185 -12.69 15.96 -0.05
CA GLU A 185 -14.05 15.87 0.47
C GLU A 185 -14.01 15.66 1.99
N LYS A 186 -15.08 16.10 2.70
CA LYS A 186 -15.17 15.89 4.15
C LYS A 186 -15.26 14.38 4.45
N PRO A 187 -14.68 13.89 5.57
CA PRO A 187 -14.80 12.48 5.96
C PRO A 187 -16.28 12.07 6.05
N HIS A 188 -16.61 10.88 5.56
CA HIS A 188 -17.92 10.27 5.83
C HIS A 188 -18.03 10.07 7.35
N ALA A 189 -18.89 10.88 7.98
CA ALA A 189 -19.10 10.91 9.42
C ALA A 189 -19.77 9.64 9.95
#